data_AF-A0A2S5L9J6-F1
#
_entry.id   AF-A0A2S5L9J6-F1
#
_cell.length_a   1.000
_cell.length_b   1.000
_cell.length_c   1.000
_cell.angle_alpha   90.00
_cell.angle_beta   90.00
_cell.angle_gamma   90.00
#
_symmetry.space_group_name_H-M   'P 1'
#
loop_
_entity.id
_entity.type
_entity.pdbx_description
1 polymer ?
#
loop_
_entity_poly.entity_id
_entity_poly.type
_entity_poly.pdbx_seq_one_letter_code
_entity_poly.pdbx_strand_id
1 'polypeptide(L)'
;MNNYSQINNQIFIGDFNSNKIWDYKRSEGDHSSCVRLLKNKNIVSLYHQHMNELQGEEQTPTFYLQRNITKPYHIDYAFIPSHLLPEASLSIGSHHEWLEISDHMPLIVEIP
;
A
#
# COMPACT_ATOMS: atom_id res chain seq x y z
N MET A 1 -2.27 6.84 -24.99
CA MET A 1 -1.94 5.49 -24.50
C MET A 1 -0.80 5.62 -23.50
N ASN A 2 -1.03 5.29 -22.24
CA ASN A 2 0.05 5.25 -21.25
C ASN A 2 0.90 4.01 -21.52
N ASN A 3 2.21 4.19 -21.71
CA ASN A 3 3.12 3.10 -22.09
C ASN A 3 3.73 2.44 -20.84
N TYR A 4 3.02 1.48 -20.25
CA TYR A 4 3.49 0.68 -19.11
C TYR A 4 4.31 -0.55 -19.51
N SER A 5 4.86 -0.59 -20.73
CA SER A 5 5.64 -1.74 -21.22
C SER A 5 6.91 -2.03 -20.41
N GLN A 6 7.44 -1.01 -19.73
CA GLN A 6 8.69 -1.11 -18.97
C GLN A 6 8.49 -1.57 -17.51
N ILE A 7 7.25 -1.69 -17.04
CA ILE A 7 6.95 -2.23 -15.71
C ILE A 7 7.07 -3.75 -15.76
N ASN A 8 8.12 -4.29 -15.14
CA ASN A 8 8.49 -5.71 -15.14
C ASN A 8 9.05 -6.18 -13.79
N ASN A 9 9.95 -5.41 -13.17
CA ASN A 9 10.66 -5.79 -11.95
C ASN A 9 10.96 -4.56 -11.08
N GLN A 10 9.92 -3.79 -10.75
CA GLN A 10 10.02 -2.60 -9.92
C GLN A 10 9.23 -2.78 -8.64
N ILE A 11 9.72 -2.19 -7.57
CA ILE A 11 9.00 -2.02 -6.31
C ILE A 11 8.40 -0.62 -6.33
N PHE A 12 7.11 -0.51 -6.01
CA PHE A 12 6.42 0.76 -5.80
C PHE A 12 6.10 0.87 -4.32
N ILE A 13 6.69 1.83 -3.63
CA ILE A 13 6.53 2.01 -2.18
C ILE A 13 6.36 3.48 -1.81
N GLY A 14 5.46 3.76 -0.87
CA GLY A 14 5.26 5.10 -0.30
C GLY A 14 3.78 5.42 -0.10
N ASP A 15 3.47 6.70 0.08
CA ASP A 15 2.10 7.22 0.19
C ASP A 15 1.42 7.24 -1.19
N PHE A 16 0.42 6.39 -1.38
CA PHE A 16 -0.41 6.35 -2.59
C PHE A 16 -1.59 7.33 -2.53
N ASN A 17 -1.85 7.92 -1.36
CA ASN A 17 -2.95 8.83 -1.06
C ASN A 17 -4.30 8.33 -1.62
N SER A 18 -4.50 7.02 -1.53
CA SER A 18 -5.64 6.31 -2.10
C SER A 18 -5.87 5.01 -1.35
N ASN A 19 -7.11 4.53 -1.41
CA ASN A 19 -7.55 3.25 -0.86
C ASN A 19 -8.85 2.90 -1.57
N LYS A 20 -9.14 1.61 -1.74
CA LYS A 20 -10.37 1.12 -2.41
C LYS A 20 -11.66 1.69 -1.79
N ILE A 21 -11.69 1.99 -0.48
CA ILE A 21 -12.87 2.59 0.17
C ILE A 21 -13.31 3.90 -0.48
N TRP A 22 -12.45 4.57 -1.27
CA TRP A 22 -12.75 5.81 -1.97
C TRP A 22 -12.89 5.67 -3.48
N ASP A 23 -12.90 4.45 -4.03
CA ASP A 23 -13.03 4.26 -5.48
C ASP A 23 -14.30 4.90 -6.04
N TYR A 24 -15.37 5.02 -5.24
CA TYR A 24 -16.61 5.72 -5.64
C TYR A 24 -16.41 7.20 -6.02
N LYS A 25 -15.30 7.83 -5.63
CA LYS A 25 -15.02 9.25 -5.91
C LYS A 25 -14.43 9.49 -7.30
N ARG A 26 -13.94 8.46 -7.99
CA ARG A 26 -13.28 8.59 -9.31
C ARG A 26 -13.66 7.43 -10.21
N SER A 27 -14.11 7.72 -11.43
CA SER A 27 -14.44 6.69 -12.42
C SER A 27 -13.21 6.12 -13.13
N GLU A 28 -12.10 6.87 -13.19
CA GLU A 28 -10.85 6.46 -13.83
C GLU A 28 -9.65 6.78 -12.93
N GLY A 29 -8.67 5.88 -12.90
CA GLY A 29 -7.45 6.05 -12.10
C GLY A 29 -7.70 5.98 -10.58
N ASP A 30 -8.72 5.21 -10.16
CA ASP A 30 -8.96 4.88 -8.77
C ASP A 30 -7.92 3.87 -8.22
N HIS A 31 -8.01 3.57 -6.92
CA HIS A 31 -7.05 2.68 -6.28
C HIS A 31 -7.12 1.28 -6.88
N SER A 32 -8.33 0.74 -7.06
CA SER A 32 -8.51 -0.57 -7.68
C SER A 32 -7.95 -0.66 -9.10
N SER A 33 -8.00 0.41 -9.89
CA SER A 33 -7.40 0.45 -11.22
C SER A 33 -5.88 0.38 -11.17
N CYS A 34 -5.26 1.07 -10.21
CA CYS A 34 -3.82 0.96 -9.95
C CYS A 34 -3.44 -0.46 -9.56
N VAL A 35 -4.16 -1.06 -8.60
CA VAL A 35 -3.95 -2.45 -8.16
C VAL A 35 -4.09 -3.43 -9.32
N ARG A 36 -5.14 -3.31 -10.15
CA ARG A 36 -5.33 -4.17 -11.33
C ARG A 36 -4.19 -4.03 -12.33
N LEU A 37 -3.74 -2.80 -12.59
CA LEU A 37 -2.63 -2.52 -13.50
C LEU A 37 -1.35 -3.19 -13.03
N LEU A 38 -0.99 -3.05 -11.75
CA LEU A 38 0.21 -3.66 -11.17
C LEU A 38 0.09 -5.19 -11.14
N LYS A 39 -1.09 -5.72 -10.78
CA LYS A 39 -1.34 -7.16 -10.78
C LYS A 39 -1.16 -7.78 -12.16
N ASN A 40 -1.61 -7.12 -13.23
CA ASN A 40 -1.40 -7.55 -14.61
C ASN A 40 0.09 -7.58 -15.02
N LYS A 41 0.97 -6.96 -14.22
CA LYS A 41 2.43 -6.98 -14.36
C LYS A 41 3.11 -7.93 -13.38
N ASN A 42 2.37 -8.79 -12.69
CA ASN A 42 2.86 -9.65 -11.61
C ASN A 42 3.49 -8.85 -10.45
N ILE A 43 3.01 -7.63 -10.22
CA ILE A 43 3.40 -6.81 -9.07
C ILE A 43 2.19 -6.72 -8.14
N VAL A 44 2.35 -7.12 -6.89
CA VAL A 44 1.24 -7.27 -5.95
C VAL A 44 1.52 -6.54 -4.65
N SER A 45 0.45 -6.16 -3.94
CA SER A 45 0.59 -5.52 -2.62
C SER A 45 1.12 -6.52 -1.60
N LEU A 46 2.30 -6.24 -1.05
CA LEU A 46 2.95 -7.07 -0.03
C LEU A 46 2.07 -7.18 1.22
N TYR A 47 1.47 -6.07 1.67
CA TYR A 47 0.57 -6.04 2.83
C TYR A 47 -0.57 -7.07 2.69
N HIS A 48 -1.28 -7.04 1.57
CA HIS A 48 -2.43 -7.93 1.35
C HIS A 48 -2.03 -9.40 1.21
N GLN A 49 -0.85 -9.68 0.66
CA GLN A 49 -0.34 -11.05 0.61
C GLN A 49 0.05 -11.57 2.01
N HIS A 50 0.60 -10.70 2.86
CA HIS A 50 1.05 -11.06 4.21
C HIS A 50 -0.14 -11.20 5.19
N MET A 51 -1.05 -10.23 5.20
CA MET A 51 -2.17 -10.18 6.16
C MET A 51 -3.37 -11.03 5.72
N ASN A 52 -3.39 -11.49 4.47
CA ASN A 52 -4.53 -12.19 3.87
C ASN A 52 -5.85 -11.39 3.99
N GLU A 53 -5.74 -10.08 3.82
CA GLU A 53 -6.86 -9.13 3.81
C GLU A 53 -7.25 -8.77 2.37
N LEU A 54 -8.48 -8.34 2.17
CA LEU A 54 -8.93 -7.81 0.89
C LEU A 54 -8.60 -6.32 0.80
N GLN A 55 -8.39 -5.85 -0.44
CA GLN A 55 -8.29 -4.41 -0.73
C GLN A 55 -9.50 -3.68 -0.14
N GLY A 56 -9.25 -2.59 0.59
CA GLY A 56 -10.26 -1.78 1.29
C GLY A 56 -10.73 -2.36 2.63
N GLU A 57 -10.17 -3.48 3.08
CA GLU A 57 -10.43 -4.11 4.37
C GLU A 57 -9.16 -4.12 5.24
N GLU A 58 -8.23 -3.19 4.98
CA GLU A 58 -6.97 -3.11 5.71
C GLU A 58 -7.19 -2.72 7.18
N GLN A 59 -6.80 -3.61 8.09
CA GLN A 59 -7.01 -3.40 9.53
C GLN A 59 -5.86 -2.64 10.21
N THR A 60 -4.67 -2.63 9.60
CA THR A 60 -3.50 -1.95 10.15
C THR A 60 -3.33 -0.57 9.48
N PRO A 61 -3.52 0.55 10.21
CA PRO A 61 -3.38 1.88 9.63
C PRO A 61 -1.91 2.24 9.38
N THR A 62 -1.66 2.99 8.31
CA THR A 62 -0.36 3.61 8.03
C THR A 62 -0.41 5.13 8.17
N PHE A 63 -1.60 5.71 8.29
CA PHE A 63 -1.81 7.14 8.37
C PHE A 63 -2.94 7.46 9.36
N TYR A 64 -2.75 8.51 10.15
CA TYR A 64 -3.75 9.03 11.09
C TYR A 64 -3.99 10.49 10.80
N LEU A 65 -5.12 10.83 10.20
CA LEU A 65 -5.38 12.19 9.75
C LEU A 65 -5.25 13.20 10.89
N GLN A 66 -4.33 14.17 10.74
CA GLN A 66 -4.01 15.17 11.77
C GLN A 66 -3.52 14.55 13.08
N ARG A 67 -2.82 13.41 13.00
CA ARG A 67 -2.33 12.62 14.14
C ARG A 67 -3.44 12.13 15.07
N ASN A 68 -4.67 12.00 14.56
CA ASN A 68 -5.83 11.57 15.34
C ASN A 68 -6.05 10.06 15.21
N ILE A 69 -5.89 9.33 16.31
CA ILE A 69 -6.09 7.87 16.38
C ILE A 69 -7.48 7.40 15.97
N THR A 70 -8.50 8.28 16.04
CA THR A 70 -9.88 7.95 15.65
C THR A 70 -10.15 8.17 14.16
N LYS A 71 -9.16 8.67 13.40
CA LYS A 71 -9.22 8.87 11.95
C LYS A 71 -8.11 8.07 11.22
N PRO A 72 -8.05 6.73 11.39
CA PRO A 72 -7.05 5.89 10.77
C PRO A 72 -7.35 5.63 9.29
N TYR A 73 -6.29 5.50 8.49
CA TYR A 73 -6.34 5.04 7.11
C TYR A 73 -5.10 4.21 6.77
N HIS A 74 -5.24 3.33 5.78
CA HIS A 74 -4.13 2.63 5.14
C HIS A 74 -3.94 3.22 3.75
N ILE A 75 -2.89 4.02 3.56
CA ILE A 75 -2.59 4.71 2.29
C ILE A 75 -1.14 4.57 1.85
N ASP A 76 -0.28 4.08 2.73
CA ASP A 76 1.11 3.78 2.42
C ASP A 76 1.21 2.30 2.06
N TYR A 77 1.61 2.00 0.83
CA TYR A 77 1.66 0.63 0.32
C TYR A 77 3.04 0.28 -0.19
N ALA A 78 3.35 -1.01 -0.17
CA ALA A 78 4.45 -1.61 -0.91
C ALA A 78 3.89 -2.62 -1.91
N PHE A 79 4.07 -2.35 -3.19
CA PHE A 79 3.79 -3.27 -4.28
C PHE A 79 5.11 -3.82 -4.81
N ILE A 80 5.26 -5.15 -4.74
CA ILE A 80 6.50 -5.83 -5.11
C ILE A 80 6.27 -6.86 -6.22
N PRO A 81 7.29 -7.14 -7.05
CA PRO A 81 7.26 -8.27 -7.97
C PRO A 81 6.95 -9.58 -7.23
N SER A 82 6.03 -10.39 -7.76
CA SER A 82 5.51 -11.57 -7.07
C SER A 82 6.57 -12.64 -6.77
N HIS A 83 7.65 -12.69 -7.55
CA HIS A 83 8.75 -13.62 -7.32
C HIS A 83 9.58 -13.29 -6.07
N LEU A 84 9.49 -12.05 -5.54
CA LEU A 84 10.16 -11.66 -4.29
C LEU A 84 9.32 -11.98 -3.04
N LEU A 85 8.02 -12.26 -3.20
CA LEU A 85 7.10 -12.50 -2.08
C LEU A 85 7.57 -13.56 -1.07
N PRO A 86 8.13 -14.72 -1.48
CA PRO A 86 8.44 -15.79 -0.53
C PRO A 86 9.47 -15.40 0.55
N GLU A 87 10.31 -14.42 0.26
CA GLU A 87 11.42 -13.99 1.13
C GLU A 87 11.28 -12.53 1.60
N ALA A 88 10.25 -11.82 1.12
CA ALA A 88 10.01 -10.43 1.52
C ALA A 88 9.26 -10.35 2.86
N SER A 89 9.66 -9.39 3.70
CA SER A 89 9.01 -9.12 4.99
C SER A 89 8.42 -7.70 4.99
N LEU A 90 7.40 -7.50 5.84
CA LEU A 90 6.75 -6.20 6.03
C LEU A 90 6.53 -5.94 7.51
N SER A 91 6.86 -4.73 7.96
CA SER A 91 6.45 -4.22 9.26
C SER A 91 5.96 -2.77 9.15
N ILE A 92 5.05 -2.40 10.07
CA ILE A 92 4.48 -1.05 10.16
C ILE A 92 4.79 -0.52 11.56
N GLY A 93 5.33 0.70 11.66
CA GLY A 93 5.65 1.32 12.93
C GLY A 93 4.41 1.56 13.81
N SER A 94 4.60 1.57 15.13
CA SER A 94 3.50 1.78 16.07
C SER A 94 3.10 3.25 16.16
N HIS A 95 1.79 3.51 16.20
CA HIS A 95 1.28 4.86 16.44
C HIS A 95 1.67 5.45 17.79
N HIS A 96 2.04 4.62 18.78
CA HIS A 96 2.56 5.10 20.06
C HIS A 96 3.92 5.79 19.94
N GLU A 97 4.72 5.39 18.95
CA GLU A 97 6.09 5.89 18.76
C GLU A 97 6.13 7.03 17.73
N TRP A 98 5.34 6.93 16.66
CA TRP A 98 5.52 7.79 15.49
C TRP A 98 4.59 9.00 15.44
N LEU A 99 3.45 8.99 16.15
CA LEU A 99 2.48 10.09 16.11
C LEU A 99 3.01 11.43 16.64
N GLU A 100 4.03 11.40 17.50
CA GLU A 100 4.66 12.64 17.99
C GLU A 100 5.36 13.42 16.86
N ILE A 101 5.90 12.70 15.86
CA ILE A 101 6.74 13.26 14.81
C ILE A 101 6.10 13.25 13.42
N SER A 102 5.15 12.36 13.14
CA SER A 102 4.48 12.22 11.84
C SER A 102 3.05 11.69 12.00
N ASP A 103 2.13 12.06 11.12
CA ASP A 103 0.83 11.39 10.99
C ASP A 103 0.91 10.07 10.19
N HIS A 104 2.02 9.82 9.50
CA HIS A 104 2.32 8.55 8.84
C HIS A 104 3.18 7.63 9.71
N MET A 105 2.82 6.35 9.75
CA MET A 105 3.59 5.26 10.32
C MET A 105 4.58 4.74 9.27
N PRO A 106 5.85 4.49 9.62
CA PRO A 106 6.80 3.97 8.66
C PRO A 106 6.39 2.58 8.18
N LEU A 107 6.40 2.41 6.86
CA LEU A 107 6.27 1.12 6.19
C LEU A 107 7.66 0.58 5.88
N ILE A 108 8.07 -0.50 6.54
CA ILE A 108 9.40 -1.09 6.44
C ILE A 108 9.28 -2.40 5.67
N VAL A 109 10.03 -2.50 4.57
CA VAL A 109 10.06 -3.68 3.69
C VAL A 109 11.48 -4.21 3.64
N GLU A 110 11.63 -5.51 3.91
CA GLU A 110 12.87 -6.23 3.67
C GLU A 110 12.68 -7.11 2.43
N ILE A 111 13.69 -7.15 1.57
CA ILE A 111 13.72 -7.92 0.33
C ILE A 111 14.94 -8.86 0.35
N PRO A 112 14.88 -10.01 -0.35
CA PRO A 112 16.01 -10.93 -0.47
C PRO A 112 17.23 -10.31 -1.17
#